data_AF-A0A814JPY6-F1
#
_entry.id   AF-A0A814JPY6-F1
#
_cell.length_a   1.000
_cell.length_b   1.000
_cell.length_c   1.000
_cell.angle_alpha   90.00
_cell.angle_beta   90.00
_cell.angle_gamma   90.00
#
_symmetry.space_group_name_H-M   'P 1'
#
loop_
_entity.id
_entity.type
_entity.pdbx_description
1 polymer ?
#
loop_
_entity_poly.entity_id
_entity_poly.type
_entity_poly.pdbx_seq_one_letter_code
_entity_poly.pdbx_strand_id
1 'polypeptide(L)'
;MANSADAVSTQTIVYISEKHGSDENGDGSEGKPFRTPLQNKWEILSKNQSKKFKTRYEEEKRNEKAKAEREEKERPQREKNFEEARKVIITEDTSLPKAKAHKIKALQNQQGERVKVFGSC
;
A
#
# COMPACT_ATOMS: atom_id res chain seq x y z
N MET A 1 -25.97 44.94 -14.46
CA MET A 1 -25.75 45.64 -13.17
C MET A 1 -26.86 45.24 -12.21
N ALA A 2 -26.57 45.27 -10.89
CA ALA A 2 -27.36 44.82 -9.72
C ALA A 2 -26.84 43.48 -9.15
N ASN A 3 -25.67 43.49 -8.52
CA ASN A 3 -25.35 43.81 -7.11
C ASN A 3 -25.54 42.63 -6.15
N SER A 4 -24.37 42.12 -5.74
CA SER A 4 -24.07 41.37 -4.53
C SER A 4 -24.95 41.80 -3.35
N ALA A 5 -25.70 40.85 -2.79
CA ALA A 5 -26.34 40.99 -1.49
C ALA A 5 -25.59 40.06 -0.53
N ASP A 6 -25.07 40.66 0.53
CA ASP A 6 -24.17 40.09 1.49
C ASP A 6 -24.77 38.87 2.18
N ALA A 7 -24.00 37.76 2.21
CA ALA A 7 -24.29 36.61 3.05
C ALA A 7 -24.04 36.99 4.52
N VAL A 8 -24.99 37.69 5.11
CA VAL A 8 -25.04 37.95 6.55
C VAL A 8 -25.18 36.60 7.24
N SER A 9 -24.10 36.16 7.89
CA SER A 9 -24.12 35.01 8.79
C SER A 9 -25.06 35.31 9.95
N THR A 10 -26.32 34.88 9.81
CA THR A 10 -27.29 34.96 10.89
C THR A 10 -26.84 34.00 11.99
N GLN A 11 -26.40 34.54 13.12
CA GLN A 11 -26.17 33.74 14.32
C GLN A 11 -27.53 33.21 14.80
N THR A 12 -27.83 31.97 14.46
CA THR A 12 -29.05 31.28 14.88
C THR A 12 -28.98 31.05 16.38
N ILE A 13 -29.70 31.86 17.16
CA ILE A 13 -29.85 31.68 18.60
C ILE A 13 -30.71 30.42 18.81
N VAL A 14 -30.19 29.46 19.57
CA VAL A 14 -30.86 28.20 19.89
C VAL A 14 -31.25 28.19 21.37
N TYR A 15 -32.53 27.92 21.65
CA TYR A 15 -33.08 27.84 23.00
C TYR A 15 -33.00 26.41 23.54
N ILE A 16 -32.50 26.27 24.78
CA ILE A 16 -32.33 25.00 25.48
C ILE A 16 -33.06 25.08 26.82
N SER A 17 -33.93 24.12 27.12
CA SER A 17 -34.71 24.03 28.35
C SER A 17 -34.75 22.60 28.86
N GLU A 18 -34.12 22.35 30.01
CA GLU A 18 -34.04 21.01 30.59
C GLU A 18 -35.39 20.46 31.07
N LYS A 19 -36.32 21.35 31.45
CA LYS A 19 -37.63 20.98 32.02
C LYS A 19 -38.73 20.82 30.98
N HIS A 20 -38.69 21.58 29.88
CA HIS A 20 -39.76 21.62 28.87
C HIS A 20 -39.27 21.40 27.43
N GLY A 21 -37.97 21.15 27.22
CA GLY A 21 -37.42 20.83 25.91
C GLY A 21 -37.58 19.37 25.52
N SER A 22 -37.52 19.09 24.21
CA SER A 22 -37.58 17.75 23.64
C SER A 22 -36.49 17.57 22.59
N ASP A 23 -35.70 16.50 22.70
CA ASP A 23 -34.57 16.22 21.80
C ASP A 23 -34.99 15.52 20.50
N GLU A 24 -36.21 14.97 20.43
CA GLU A 24 -36.74 14.28 19.25
C GLU A 24 -37.56 15.23 18.34
N ASN A 25 -38.25 16.22 18.91
CA ASN A 25 -39.15 17.12 18.17
C ASN A 25 -38.91 18.62 18.42
N GLY A 26 -37.88 18.98 19.19
CA GLY A 26 -37.45 20.37 19.35
C GLY A 26 -36.85 20.90 18.05
N ASP A 27 -37.07 22.17 17.76
CA ASP A 27 -36.48 22.86 16.60
C ASP A 27 -35.49 23.94 17.04
N GLY A 28 -35.25 24.06 18.36
CA GLY A 28 -34.34 25.05 18.94
C GLY A 28 -34.90 26.46 18.97
N SER A 29 -36.16 26.64 18.58
CA SER A 29 -36.90 27.90 18.73
C SER A 29 -37.43 28.07 20.15
N GLU A 30 -37.75 29.31 20.54
CA GLU A 30 -38.28 29.64 21.87
C GLU A 30 -39.55 28.86 22.23
N GLY A 31 -40.39 28.52 21.23
CA GLY A 31 -41.60 27.73 21.42
C GLY A 31 -41.37 26.22 21.56
N LYS A 32 -40.25 25.70 21.05
CA LYS A 32 -39.89 24.27 21.11
C LYS A 32 -38.38 24.10 21.34
N PRO A 33 -37.89 24.42 22.56
CA PRO A 33 -36.48 24.38 22.87
C PRO A 33 -35.96 22.93 22.88
N PHE A 34 -34.65 22.76 22.65
CA PHE A 34 -34.00 21.47 22.86
C PHE A 34 -33.88 21.16 24.35
N ARG A 35 -33.82 19.88 24.72
CA ARG A 35 -33.61 19.48 26.12
C ARG A 35 -32.12 19.43 26.44
N THR A 36 -31.29 19.02 25.48
CA THR A 36 -29.84 18.96 25.61
C THR A 36 -29.11 19.77 24.52
N PRO A 37 -27.96 20.40 24.83
CA PRO A 37 -27.11 21.06 23.82
C PRO A 37 -26.45 20.08 22.84
N LEU A 38 -26.52 18.77 23.13
CA LEU A 38 -25.73 17.75 22.46
C LEU A 38 -26.54 17.07 21.34
N GLN A 39 -26.77 17.78 20.23
CA GLN A 39 -27.23 17.13 19.00
C GLN A 39 -26.10 16.32 18.35
N ASN A 40 -25.77 15.17 18.93
CA ASN A 40 -25.06 14.13 18.19
C ASN A 40 -26.07 13.45 17.27
N LYS A 41 -26.42 14.10 16.16
CA LYS A 41 -27.14 13.46 15.06
C LYS A 41 -26.19 12.45 14.42
N TRP A 42 -26.24 11.21 14.91
CA TRP A 42 -25.66 10.07 14.22
C TRP A 42 -26.44 9.87 12.92
N GLU A 43 -26.00 10.55 11.87
CA GLU A 43 -26.56 10.32 10.55
C GLU A 43 -26.17 8.92 10.08
N ILE A 44 -27.19 8.10 9.82
CA ILE A 44 -27.00 6.79 9.21
C ILE A 44 -26.34 7.01 7.85
N LEU A 45 -25.22 6.32 7.60
CA LEU A 45 -24.58 6.30 6.30
C LEU A 45 -25.62 6.05 5.20
N SER A 46 -25.76 7.04 4.33
CA SER A 46 -26.69 6.99 3.19
C SER A 46 -26.58 5.65 2.48
N LYS A 47 -27.72 5.11 2.01
CA LYS A 47 -27.79 3.79 1.33
C LYS A 47 -26.73 3.66 0.23
N ASN A 48 -26.38 4.76 -0.44
CA ASN A 48 -25.34 4.80 -1.46
C ASN A 48 -23.92 4.65 -0.91
N GLN A 49 -23.63 5.26 0.26
CA GLN A 49 -22.32 5.11 0.91
C GLN A 49 -22.15 3.69 1.44
N SER A 50 -23.17 3.14 2.10
CA SER A 50 -23.18 1.76 2.59
C SER A 50 -23.00 0.72 1.48
N LYS A 51 -23.56 0.96 0.28
CA LYS A 51 -23.32 0.10 -0.90
C LYS A 51 -21.86 0.14 -1.37
N LYS A 52 -21.23 1.33 -1.42
CA LYS A 52 -19.82 1.48 -1.81
C LYS A 52 -18.87 0.71 -0.90
N PHE A 53 -19.12 0.74 0.42
CA PHE A 53 -18.32 -0.04 1.37
C PHE A 53 -18.44 -1.55 1.14
N LYS A 54 -19.66 -2.06 0.87
CA LYS A 54 -19.88 -3.48 0.58
C LYS A 54 -19.17 -3.92 -0.71
N THR A 55 -19.30 -3.15 -1.78
CA THR A 55 -18.63 -3.45 -3.05
C THR A 55 -17.11 -3.47 -2.88
N ARG A 56 -16.53 -2.49 -2.17
CA ARG A 56 -15.08 -2.47 -1.90
C ARG A 56 -14.62 -3.71 -1.15
N TYR A 57 -15.36 -4.13 -0.12
CA TYR A 57 -15.04 -5.33 0.66
C TYR A 57 -15.08 -6.61 -0.19
N GLU A 58 -16.07 -6.74 -1.07
CA GLU A 58 -16.17 -7.88 -1.99
C GLU A 58 -15.01 -7.91 -3.00
N GLU A 59 -14.60 -6.75 -3.51
CA GLU A 59 -13.43 -6.61 -4.39
C GLU A 59 -12.11 -6.94 -3.69
N GLU A 60 -11.92 -6.47 -2.45
CA GLU A 60 -10.76 -6.79 -1.61
C GLU A 60 -10.65 -8.30 -1.40
N LYS A 61 -11.75 -8.96 -1.02
CA LYS A 61 -11.80 -10.41 -0.84
C LYS A 61 -11.49 -11.17 -2.13
N ARG A 62 -11.98 -10.69 -3.29
CA ARG A 62 -11.66 -11.28 -4.60
C ARG A 62 -10.17 -11.12 -4.93
N ASN A 63 -9.60 -9.96 -4.65
CA ASN A 63 -8.18 -9.67 -4.89
C ASN A 63 -7.27 -10.50 -3.97
N GLU A 64 -7.63 -10.65 -2.70
CA GLU A 64 -6.93 -11.51 -1.75
C GLU A 64 -6.94 -12.97 -2.19
N LYS A 65 -8.11 -13.50 -2.61
CA LYS A 65 -8.20 -14.86 -3.14
C LYS A 65 -7.33 -15.05 -4.39
N ALA A 66 -7.36 -14.08 -5.32
CA ALA A 66 -6.54 -14.14 -6.53
C ALA A 66 -5.04 -14.06 -6.23
N LYS A 67 -4.63 -13.25 -5.25
CA LYS A 67 -3.23 -13.19 -4.77
C LYS A 67 -2.80 -14.48 -4.09
N ALA A 68 -3.63 -15.06 -3.23
CA ALA A 68 -3.35 -16.31 -2.54
C ALA A 68 -3.19 -17.47 -3.54
N GLU A 69 -4.07 -17.57 -4.53
CA GLU A 69 -3.98 -18.59 -5.59
C GLU A 69 -2.71 -18.43 -6.45
N ARG A 70 -2.33 -17.19 -6.76
CA ARG A 70 -1.09 -16.90 -7.49
C ARG A 70 0.14 -17.27 -6.67
N GLU A 71 0.18 -16.92 -5.38
CA GLU A 71 1.29 -17.26 -4.50
C GLU A 71 1.41 -18.77 -4.28
N GLU A 72 0.29 -19.49 -4.18
CA GLU A 72 0.25 -20.95 -4.08
C GLU A 72 0.80 -21.62 -5.36
N LYS A 73 0.49 -21.07 -6.54
CA LYS A 73 1.05 -21.56 -7.82
C LYS A 73 2.52 -21.18 -8.02
N GLU A 74 2.92 -20.00 -7.55
CA GLU A 74 4.31 -19.53 -7.66
C GLU A 74 5.24 -20.26 -6.69
N ARG A 75 4.77 -20.73 -5.53
CA ARG A 75 5.60 -21.47 -4.54
C ARG A 75 6.29 -22.73 -5.12
N PRO A 76 5.59 -23.70 -5.74
CA PRO A 76 6.23 -24.86 -6.35
C PRO A 76 7.05 -24.47 -7.59
N GLN A 77 6.64 -23.43 -8.33
CA GLN A 77 7.43 -22.96 -9.47
C GLN A 77 8.76 -22.34 -9.03
N ARG A 78 8.77 -21.59 -7.91
CA ARG A 78 9.98 -21.03 -7.31
C ARG A 78 10.94 -22.16 -6.91
N GLU A 79 10.43 -23.23 -6.30
CA GLU A 79 11.25 -24.39 -5.93
C GLU A 79 11.88 -25.06 -7.16
N LYS A 80 11.11 -25.28 -8.23
CA LYS A 80 11.64 -25.78 -9.51
C LYS A 80 12.72 -24.87 -10.09
N ASN A 81 12.50 -23.55 -10.09
CA ASN A 81 13.48 -22.58 -10.57
C ASN A 81 14.78 -22.62 -9.74
N PHE A 82 14.69 -22.83 -8.41
CA PHE A 82 15.85 -22.98 -7.54
C PHE A 82 16.62 -24.28 -7.82
N GLU A 83 15.94 -25.40 -8.03
CA GLU A 83 16.57 -26.67 -8.39
C GLU A 83 17.25 -26.61 -9.76
N GLU A 84 16.60 -25.99 -10.75
CA GLU A 84 17.17 -25.73 -12.08
C GLU A 84 18.43 -24.86 -11.98
N ALA A 85 18.40 -23.79 -11.17
CA ALA A 85 19.57 -22.94 -10.94
C ALA A 85 20.72 -23.69 -10.22
N ARG A 86 20.41 -24.55 -9.23
CA ARG A 86 21.40 -25.39 -8.55
C ARG A 86 22.07 -26.40 -9.48
N LYS A 87 21.40 -26.81 -10.55
CA LYS A 87 21.95 -27.73 -11.57
C LYS A 87 22.96 -27.06 -12.49
N VAL A 88 22.95 -25.74 -12.61
CA VAL A 88 23.90 -25.00 -13.45
C VAL A 88 25.27 -25.00 -12.76
N ILE A 89 26.07 -26.00 -13.09
CA ILE A 89 27.47 -26.08 -12.69
C ILE A 89 28.30 -25.49 -13.83
N ILE A 90 28.84 -24.29 -13.60
CA ILE A 90 29.78 -23.66 -14.54
C ILE A 90 31.15 -24.28 -14.30
N THR A 91 31.54 -25.23 -15.15
CA THR A 91 32.88 -25.85 -15.14
C THR A 91 33.84 -25.10 -16.04
N GLU A 92 35.11 -25.04 -15.65
CA GLU A 92 36.16 -24.53 -16.54
C GLU A 92 36.37 -25.48 -17.72
N ASP A 93 36.57 -24.91 -18.91
CA ASP A 93 36.88 -25.63 -20.14
C ASP A 93 38.27 -26.30 -20.03
N THR A 94 38.28 -27.62 -20.13
CA THR A 94 39.48 -28.47 -19.98
C THR A 94 40.35 -28.53 -21.23
N SER A 95 39.91 -27.92 -22.35
CA SER A 95 40.69 -27.86 -23.59
C SER A 95 41.84 -26.86 -23.55
N LEU A 96 41.82 -25.92 -22.58
CA LEU A 96 42.83 -24.88 -22.43
C LEU A 96 43.72 -25.14 -21.21
N PRO A 97 45.04 -24.84 -21.28
CA PRO A 97 45.94 -25.00 -20.14
C PRO A 97 45.48 -24.13 -18.98
N LYS A 98 45.45 -24.71 -17.77
CA LYS A 98 45.05 -24.01 -16.53
C LYS A 98 45.95 -22.81 -16.30
N ALA A 99 45.35 -21.67 -15.98
CA ALA A 99 46.09 -20.43 -15.77
C ALA A 99 46.99 -20.52 -14.53
N LYS A 100 48.31 -20.29 -14.69
CA LYS A 100 49.24 -20.25 -13.55
C LYS A 100 49.16 -18.89 -12.86
N ALA A 101 49.00 -18.88 -11.54
CA ALA A 101 48.94 -17.63 -10.78
C ALA A 101 50.34 -17.04 -10.62
N HIS A 102 50.62 -15.87 -11.19
CA HIS A 102 51.93 -15.21 -11.14
C HIS A 102 51.83 -13.72 -10.83
N LYS A 103 52.89 -13.16 -10.24
CA LYS A 103 53.03 -11.72 -10.00
C LYS A 103 53.54 -11.04 -11.27
N ILE A 104 53.14 -9.78 -11.49
CA ILE A 104 53.48 -9.00 -12.70
C ILE A 104 54.98 -8.99 -12.98
N LYS A 105 55.83 -8.86 -11.95
CA LYS A 105 57.30 -8.86 -12.09
C LYS A 105 57.87 -10.16 -12.67
N ALA A 106 57.19 -11.29 -12.51
CA ALA A 106 57.65 -12.60 -12.97
C ALA A 106 57.17 -12.95 -14.39
N LEU A 107 56.31 -12.12 -15.00
CA LEU A 107 55.70 -12.41 -16.30
C LEU A 107 56.67 -12.29 -17.49
N GLN A 108 57.77 -11.56 -17.33
CA GLN A 108 58.76 -11.40 -18.40
C GLN A 108 59.34 -12.75 -18.87
N ASN A 109 59.40 -13.75 -17.99
CA ASN A 109 59.98 -15.07 -18.27
C ASN A 109 58.93 -16.14 -18.63
N GLN A 110 57.63 -15.81 -18.66
CA GLN A 110 56.54 -16.76 -18.90
C GLN A 110 55.67 -16.34 -20.08
N GLN A 111 56.33 -15.97 -21.17
CA GLN A 111 55.65 -15.58 -22.40
C GLN A 111 55.05 -16.81 -23.09
N GLY A 112 53.79 -16.68 -23.54
CA GLY A 112 53.06 -17.76 -24.22
C GLY A 112 52.28 -18.72 -23.30
N GLU A 113 52.37 -18.56 -21.97
CA GLU A 113 51.55 -19.33 -21.02
C GLU A 113 50.31 -18.53 -20.56
N ARG A 114 49.20 -19.23 -20.31
CA ARG A 114 48.00 -18.62 -19.70
C ARG A 114 48.30 -18.33 -18.22
N VAL A 115 48.15 -17.07 -17.81
CA VAL A 115 48.45 -16.62 -16.43
C VAL A 115 47.26 -15.93 -15.77
N LYS A 116 47.14 -16.07 -14.45
CA LYS A 116 46.16 -15.36 -13.60
C LYS A 116 46.89 -14.35 -12.73
N VAL A 117 46.60 -13.06 -12.88
CA VAL A 117 47.26 -11.97 -12.15
C VAL A 117 46.23 -11.27 -11.28
N PHE A 118 46.52 -11.13 -9.99
CA PHE A 118 45.67 -10.38 -9.05
C PHE A 118 46.23 -8.97 -8.87
N GLY A 119 45.35 -7.96 -8.87
CA GLY A 119 45.68 -6.57 -8.60
C GLY A 119 44.55 -5.89 -7.84
N SER A 120 44.87 -4.78 -7.18
CA SER A 120 43.90 -3.82 -6.65
C SER A 120 43.76 -2.66 -7.63
N CYS A 121 42.54 -2.18 -7.84
CA CYS A 121 42.29 -0.91 -8.53
C CYS A 121 42.64 0.28 -7.65
#